data_AF-A0A956HE24-F1
#
_entry.id   AF-A0A956HE24-F1
#
_cell.length_a   1.000
_cell.length_b   1.000
_cell.length_c   1.000
_cell.angle_alpha   90.00
_cell.angle_beta   90.00
_cell.angle_gamma   90.00
#
_symmetry.space_group_name_H-M   'P 1'
#
loop_
_entity.id
_entity.type
_entity.pdbx_description
1 polymer ?
#
loop_
_entity_poly.entity_id
_entity_poly.type
_entity_poly.pdbx_seq_one_letter_code
_entity_poly.pdbx_strand_id
1 'polypeptide(L)'
;VDEARKRVYFTAGRGDPTQRHLHVVGFDGEGLRQITREPGFHDAVIDHAHERFVDIHQSPEAPARLTLRALEDGAVLRELPQVEDPRVAALHLRPPQLVKLQSRDGVDLHGAVYAPEPGLFG
;
A
#
# COMPACT_ATOMS: atom_id res chain seq x y z
N VAL A 1 2.28 -3.18 18.63
CA VAL A 1 1.77 -2.38 19.77
C VAL A 1 2.97 -1.78 20.48
N ASP A 2 2.92 -0.50 20.86
CA ASP A 2 3.92 0.19 21.70
C ASP A 2 3.26 0.48 23.06
N GLU A 3 3.58 -0.34 24.06
CA GLU A 3 3.02 -0.22 25.41
C GLU A 3 3.55 1.01 26.16
N ALA A 4 4.82 1.35 25.96
CA ALA A 4 5.47 2.45 26.66
C ALA A 4 4.85 3.79 26.26
N ARG A 5 4.56 3.97 24.97
CA ARG A 5 3.91 5.18 24.43
C ARG A 5 2.38 5.05 24.32
N LYS A 6 1.81 3.90 24.71
CA LYS A 6 0.37 3.57 24.63
C LYS A 6 -0.22 3.78 23.23
N ARG A 7 0.45 3.24 22.20
CA ARG A 7 0.06 3.35 20.79
C ARG A 7 -0.18 1.99 20.15
N VAL A 8 -1.22 1.90 19.33
CA VAL A 8 -1.47 0.75 18.45
C VAL A 8 -1.15 1.16 17.01
N TYR A 9 -0.32 0.35 16.36
CA TYR A 9 -0.01 0.48 14.94
C TYR A 9 -0.69 -0.67 14.21
N PHE A 10 -1.33 -0.38 13.09
CA PHE A 10 -2.09 -1.37 12.31
C PHE A 10 -2.21 -0.93 10.85
N THR A 11 -2.43 -1.88 9.96
CA THR A 11 -2.70 -1.60 8.55
C THR A 11 -4.19 -1.66 8.24
N ALA A 12 -4.72 -0.71 7.49
CA ALA A 12 -6.13 -0.71 7.07
C ALA A 12 -6.34 -0.05 5.69
N GLY A 13 -7.38 -0.49 4.98
CA GLY A 13 -7.91 0.15 3.76
C GLY A 13 -8.99 1.18 4.08
N ARG A 14 -8.67 2.15 4.94
CA ARG A 14 -9.65 3.13 5.43
C ARG A 14 -10.04 4.09 4.30
N GLY A 15 -11.31 4.05 3.90
CA GLY A 15 -11.88 4.94 2.88
C GLY A 15 -11.72 4.44 1.43
N ASP A 16 -10.74 3.57 1.18
CA ASP A 16 -10.53 2.94 -0.12
C ASP A 16 -10.09 1.47 0.08
N PRO A 17 -10.94 0.49 -0.29
CA PRO A 17 -10.62 -0.93 -0.15
C PRO A 17 -9.55 -1.41 -1.15
N THR A 18 -9.20 -0.60 -2.14
CA THR A 18 -8.15 -0.92 -3.13
C THR A 18 -6.76 -0.54 -2.66
N GLN A 19 -6.65 -0.01 -1.43
CA GLN A 19 -5.39 0.44 -0.85
C GLN A 19 -5.27 -0.07 0.58
N ARG A 20 -4.04 -0.13 1.10
CA ARG A 20 -3.76 -0.48 2.49
C ARG A 20 -2.61 0.36 2.99
N HIS A 21 -2.83 1.08 4.08
CA HIS A 21 -1.83 1.95 4.67
C HIS A 21 -1.58 1.60 6.13
N LEU A 22 -0.40 1.96 6.63
CA LEU A 22 -0.07 1.92 8.05
C LEU A 22 -0.69 3.13 8.76
N HIS A 23 -1.36 2.86 9.87
CA HIS A 23 -1.97 3.84 10.77
C HIS A 23 -1.44 3.66 12.19
N VAL A 24 -1.62 4.71 13.00
CA VAL A 24 -1.39 4.70 14.45
C VAL A 24 -2.56 5.36 15.17
N VAL A 25 -2.91 4.83 16.34
CA VAL A 25 -3.93 5.38 17.24
C VAL A 25 -3.50 5.21 18.69
N GLY A 26 -3.96 6.09 19.59
CA GLY A 26 -3.79 5.92 21.04
C GLY A 26 -4.62 4.75 21.59
N PHE A 27 -4.25 4.23 22.76
CA PHE A 27 -5.03 3.19 23.46
C PHE A 27 -6.42 3.66 23.89
N ASP A 28 -6.59 4.97 24.02
CA ASP A 28 -7.88 5.65 24.24
C ASP A 28 -8.74 5.72 22.97
N GLY A 29 -8.21 5.32 21.81
CA GLY A 29 -8.88 5.42 20.51
C GLY A 29 -8.74 6.78 19.83
N GLU A 30 -8.06 7.73 20.48
CA GLU A 30 -7.90 9.09 19.97
C GLU A 30 -6.65 9.24 19.10
N GLY A 31 -6.62 10.33 18.31
CA GLY A 31 -5.44 10.71 17.53
C GLY A 31 -5.09 9.77 16.37
N LEU A 32 -6.09 9.12 15.76
CA LEU A 32 -5.89 8.27 14.59
C LEU A 32 -5.18 9.02 13.44
N ARG A 33 -4.03 8.51 13.02
CA ARG A 33 -3.19 9.12 11.98
C ARG A 33 -2.68 8.07 10.98
N GLN A 34 -2.69 8.42 9.70
CA GLN A 34 -2.07 7.64 8.63
C GLN A 34 -0.59 8.01 8.48
N ILE A 35 0.28 7.00 8.40
CA ILE A 35 1.73 7.15 8.30
C ILE A 35 2.19 7.03 6.84
N THR A 36 1.76 5.97 6.13
CA THR A 36 2.10 5.76 4.72
C THR A 36 1.11 6.49 3.80
N ARG A 37 1.60 7.19 2.76
CA ARG A 37 0.75 8.07 1.91
C ARG A 37 0.77 7.73 0.42
N GLU A 38 1.74 6.95 -0.03
CA GLU A 38 1.82 6.57 -1.45
C GLU A 38 0.66 5.63 -1.78
N PRO A 39 -0.06 5.81 -2.90
CA PRO A 39 -1.16 4.92 -3.24
C PRO A 39 -0.72 3.46 -3.41
N GLY A 40 -1.56 2.52 -2.98
CA GLY A 40 -1.33 1.09 -3.13
C GLY A 40 -1.37 0.32 -1.82
N PHE A 41 -0.62 -0.78 -1.76
CA PHE A 41 -0.58 -1.69 -0.63
C PHE A 41 0.74 -1.58 0.10
N HIS A 42 0.66 -1.20 1.37
CA HIS A 42 1.77 -1.20 2.31
C HIS A 42 1.66 -2.39 3.26
N ASP A 43 2.73 -3.16 3.36
CA ASP A 43 2.96 -4.12 4.43
C ASP A 43 4.15 -3.65 5.27
N ALA A 44 3.91 -3.40 6.56
CA ALA A 44 4.82 -2.69 7.43
C ALA A 44 5.33 -3.58 8.56
N VAL A 45 6.65 -3.74 8.62
CA VAL A 45 7.34 -4.45 9.71
C VAL A 45 8.04 -3.43 10.60
N ILE A 46 7.46 -3.19 11.77
CA ILE A 46 7.95 -2.19 12.74
C ILE A 46 9.06 -2.79 13.61
N ASP A 47 10.09 -2.00 13.90
CA ASP A 47 11.17 -2.42 14.78
C ASP A 47 10.75 -2.48 16.26
N HIS A 48 11.55 -3.16 17.09
CA HIS A 48 11.23 -3.33 18.51
C HIS A 48 11.30 -2.04 19.34
N ALA A 49 11.99 -1.01 18.85
CA ALA A 49 12.09 0.31 19.50
C ALA A 49 10.93 1.26 19.14
N HIS A 50 10.11 0.89 18.16
CA HIS A 50 9.04 1.71 17.58
C HIS A 50 9.54 3.07 17.07
N GLU A 51 10.69 3.05 16.41
CA GLU A 51 11.30 4.24 15.79
C GLU A 51 11.28 4.15 14.26
N ARG A 52 11.32 2.93 13.72
CA ARG A 52 11.46 2.68 12.29
C ARG A 52 10.59 1.53 11.84
N PHE A 53 10.34 1.45 10.55
CA PHE A 53 9.71 0.29 9.95
C PHE A 53 10.26 0.03 8.55
N VAL A 54 10.26 -1.24 8.16
CA VAL A 54 10.41 -1.63 6.77
C VAL A 54 9.03 -1.60 6.14
N ASP A 55 8.91 -0.85 5.06
CA ASP A 55 7.72 -0.75 4.23
C ASP A 55 7.92 -1.55 2.95
N ILE A 56 7.08 -2.56 2.76
CA ILE A 56 6.95 -3.31 1.51
C ILE A 56 5.76 -2.69 0.79
N HIS A 57 6.06 -1.80 -0.15
CA HIS A 57 5.04 -1.05 -0.90
C HIS A 57 4.95 -1.59 -2.32
N GLN A 58 3.72 -1.82 -2.81
CA GLN A 58 3.45 -2.18 -4.20
C GLN A 58 2.16 -1.52 -4.69
N SER A 59 2.04 -1.34 -6.00
CA SER A 59 0.82 -0.86 -6.65
C SER A 59 0.59 -1.60 -7.98
N PRO A 60 -0.58 -1.47 -8.61
CA PRO A 60 -0.78 -2.01 -9.95
C PRO A 60 0.24 -1.50 -10.99
N GLU A 61 0.74 -0.28 -10.80
CA GLU A 61 1.65 0.41 -11.71
C GLU A 61 3.13 0.11 -11.43
N ALA A 62 3.48 -0.39 -10.24
CA ALA A 62 4.86 -0.59 -9.83
C ALA A 62 5.05 -1.88 -9.01
N PRO A 63 6.14 -2.64 -9.29
CA PRO A 63 6.47 -3.82 -8.50
C PRO A 63 6.79 -3.44 -7.05
N ALA A 64 6.80 -4.44 -6.17
CA ALA A 64 7.11 -4.24 -4.76
C ALA A 64 8.49 -3.60 -4.55
N ARG A 65 8.54 -2.54 -3.75
CA ARG A 65 9.77 -1.86 -3.29
C ARG A 65 9.90 -1.98 -1.78
N LEU A 66 11.13 -2.18 -1.31
CA LEU A 66 11.45 -2.19 0.12
C LEU A 66 12.12 -0.88 0.54
N THR A 67 11.54 -0.19 1.51
CA THR A 67 12.13 1.04 2.09
C THR A 67 12.18 0.96 3.61
N LEU A 68 13.28 1.44 4.20
CA LEU A 68 13.36 1.72 5.63
C LEU A 68 12.84 3.14 5.85
N ARG A 69 11.87 3.29 6.75
CA ARG A 69 11.17 4.55 7.00
C ARG A 69 11.15 4.90 8.48
N ALA A 70 11.10 6.19 8.80
CA ALA A 70 10.87 6.68 10.15
C ALA A 70 9.41 6.43 10.55
N LEU A 71 9.17 5.89 11.74
CA LEU A 71 7.82 5.58 12.21
C LEU A 71 7.05 6.85 12.64
N GLU A 72 7.76 7.93 12.95
CA GLU A 72 7.17 9.21 13.36
C GLU A 72 6.24 9.78 12.29
N ASP A 73 6.74 9.95 11.07
CA ASP A 73 6.06 10.66 9.99
C ASP A 73 6.00 9.86 8.67
N GLY A 74 6.66 8.70 8.61
CA GLY A 74 6.80 7.91 7.40
C GLY A 74 7.91 8.41 6.47
N ALA A 75 8.83 9.28 6.91
CA ALA A 75 9.93 9.73 6.06
C ALA A 75 10.78 8.55 5.59
N VAL A 76 11.14 8.52 4.30
CA VAL A 76 12.05 7.49 3.76
C VAL A 76 13.45 7.78 4.28
N LEU A 77 14.02 6.82 5.00
CA LEU A 77 15.38 6.89 5.53
C LEU A 77 16.38 6.26 4.57
N ARG A 78 15.99 5.16 3.92
CA ARG A 78 16.83 4.40 3.00
C ARG A 78 16.00 3.49 2.10
N GLU A 79 16.37 3.42 0.84
CA GLU A 79 15.91 2.35 -0.06
C GLU A 79 16.73 1.08 0.20
N LEU A 80 16.05 -0.05 0.34
CA LEU A 80 16.68 -1.34 0.55
C LEU A 80 16.87 -2.03 -0.81
N PRO A 81 18.02 -2.66 -1.06
CA PRO A 81 18.29 -3.27 -2.35
C PRO A 81 17.33 -4.42 -2.63
N GLN A 82 16.78 -4.44 -3.83
CA GLN A 82 16.00 -5.53 -4.39
C GLN A 82 16.61 -5.99 -5.71
N VAL A 83 16.50 -7.28 -5.97
CA VAL A 83 16.90 -7.85 -7.25
C VAL A 83 15.73 -7.72 -8.20
N GLU A 84 15.88 -6.89 -9.23
CA GLU A 84 14.93 -6.83 -10.33
C GLU A 84 15.10 -8.05 -11.24
N ASP A 85 13.98 -8.67 -11.63
CA ASP A 85 13.99 -9.73 -12.63
C ASP A 85 13.77 -9.12 -14.03
N PRO A 86 14.80 -9.08 -14.90
CA PRO A 86 14.70 -8.45 -16.21
C PRO A 86 13.64 -9.11 -17.10
N ARG A 87 13.24 -10.35 -16.81
CA ARG A 87 12.19 -11.06 -17.56
C ARG A 87 10.81 -10.42 -17.34
N VAL A 88 10.58 -9.77 -16.20
CA VAL A 88 9.31 -9.09 -15.91
C VAL A 88 9.15 -7.86 -16.80
N ALA A 89 10.20 -7.06 -16.94
CA ALA A 89 10.20 -5.89 -17.83
C ALA A 89 9.99 -6.29 -19.31
N ALA A 90 10.57 -7.43 -19.72
CA ALA A 90 10.45 -7.95 -21.08
C ALA A 90 9.02 -8.39 -21.47
N LEU A 91 8.11 -8.56 -20.51
CA LEU A 91 6.71 -8.91 -20.77
C LEU A 91 5.86 -7.70 -21.21
N HIS A 92 6.37 -6.47 -21.07
CA HIS A 92 5.64 -5.24 -21.40
C HIS A 92 4.21 -5.19 -20.80
N LEU A 93 4.06 -5.70 -19.57
CA LEU A 93 2.77 -5.78 -18.89
C LEU A 93 2.20 -4.37 -18.69
N ARG A 94 0.96 -4.18 -19.12
CA ARG A 94 0.20 -2.95 -18.84
C ARG A 94 -0.58 -3.12 -17.52
N PRO A 95 -0.55 -2.12 -16.62
CA PRO A 95 -1.38 -2.16 -15.42
C PRO A 95 -2.87 -2.21 -15.80
N PRO A 96 -3.71 -2.90 -15.02
CA PRO A 96 -5.15 -2.92 -15.26
C PRO A 96 -5.76 -1.55 -14.96
N GLN A 97 -6.90 -1.26 -15.60
CA GLN A 97 -7.75 -0.16 -15.19
C GLN A 97 -8.57 -0.59 -13.97
N LEU A 98 -8.41 0.11 -12.84
CA LEU A 98 -9.30 -0.07 -11.70
C LEU A 98 -10.65 0.57 -11.99
N VAL A 99 -11.72 -0.19 -11.74
CA VAL A 99 -13.10 0.23 -11.99
C VAL A 99 -13.94 0.05 -10.73
N LYS A 100 -14.99 0.87 -10.63
CA LYS A 100 -16.03 0.75 -9.61
C LYS A 100 -17.37 0.56 -10.31
N LEU A 101 -18.07 -0.50 -9.97
CA LEU A 101 -19.37 -0.87 -10.51
C LEU A 101 -20.40 -0.85 -9.40
N GLN A 102 -21.63 -0.47 -9.71
CA GLN A 102 -22.73 -0.51 -8.76
C GLN A 102 -23.56 -1.77 -8.97
N SER A 103 -23.79 -2.53 -7.89
CA SER A 103 -24.68 -3.68 -7.93
C SER A 103 -26.14 -3.23 -8.06
N ARG A 104 -27.05 -4.16 -8.41
CA ARG A 104 -28.49 -3.87 -8.47
C ARG A 104 -29.06 -3.37 -7.13
N ASP A 105 -28.41 -3.74 -6.03
CA ASP A 105 -28.82 -3.41 -4.67
C ASP A 105 -28.10 -2.15 -4.14
N GLY A 106 -27.36 -1.44 -5.00
CA GLY A 106 -26.65 -0.20 -4.66
C GLY A 106 -25.34 -0.38 -3.91
N VAL A 107 -24.72 -1.57 -4.00
CA VAL A 107 -23.41 -1.86 -3.38
C VAL A 107 -22.28 -1.59 -4.39
N ASP A 108 -21.30 -0.79 -3.96
CA ASP A 108 -20.06 -0.58 -4.72
C ASP A 108 -19.23 -1.86 -4.80
N LEU A 109 -18.95 -2.32 -6.02
CA LEU A 109 -18.08 -3.45 -6.35
C LEU A 109 -16.82 -2.92 -7.04
N HIS A 110 -15.66 -3.30 -6.53
CA HIS A 110 -14.37 -2.93 -7.10
C HIS A 110 -13.85 -4.03 -8.03
N GLY A 111 -13.26 -3.65 -9.16
CA GLY A 111 -12.72 -4.57 -10.15
C GLY A 111 -11.48 -4.03 -10.85
N ALA A 112 -10.79 -4.91 -11.58
CA ALA A 112 -9.63 -4.58 -12.40
C ALA A 112 -9.87 -5.12 -13.82
N VAL A 113 -9.68 -4.27 -14.83
CA VAL A 113 -9.94 -4.60 -16.24
C VAL A 113 -8.64 -4.50 -17.04
N TYR A 114 -8.27 -5.61 -17.68
CA TYR A 114 -7.26 -5.62 -18.73
C TYR A 114 -7.97 -5.49 -20.07
N ALA A 115 -7.98 -4.29 -20.64
CA ALA A 115 -8.55 -4.06 -21.95
C ALA A 115 -7.63 -4.62 -23.05
N PRO A 116 -8.18 -5.20 -24.13
CA PRO A 116 -7.38 -5.55 -25.30
C PRO A 116 -6.78 -4.28 -25.91
N GLU A 117 -5.61 -4.42 -26.55
CA GLU A 117 -5.01 -3.31 -27.29
C GLU A 117 -5.81 -3.05 -28.58
N PRO A 118 -6.43 -1.87 -28.76
CA PRO A 118 -7.23 -1.59 -29.96
C PRO A 118 -6.42 -1.79 -31.25
N GLY A 119 -5.16 -1.34 -31.26
CA GLY A 119 -4.29 -1.48 -32.43
C GLY A 119 -3.88 -2.92 -32.80
N LEU A 120 -4.08 -3.91 -31.92
CA LEU A 120 -3.81 -5.32 -32.19
C LEU A 120 -5.09 -6.13 -32.44
N PHE A 121 -6.24 -5.68 -31.95
CA PHE A 121 -7.46 -6.49 -31.88
C PHE A 121 -8.75 -5.79 -32.40
N GLY A 122 -8.68 -4.54 -32.88
CA GLY A 122 -9.81 -3.83 -33.51
C GLY A 122 -9.76 -2.32 -33.38
#